data_AF-A0A0P9FCU7-F1
#
_entry.id   AF-A0A0P9FCU7-F1
#
_cell.length_a   1.000
_cell.length_b   1.000
_cell.length_c   1.000
_cell.angle_alpha   90.00
_cell.angle_beta   90.00
_cell.angle_gamma   90.00
#
_symmetry.space_group_name_H-M   'P 1'
#
loop_
_entity.id
_entity.type
_entity.pdbx_description
1 polymer ?
#
loop_
_entity_poly.entity_id
_entity_poly.type
_entity_poly.pdbx_seq_one_letter_code
_entity_poly.pdbx_strand_id
1 'polypeptide(L)'
;MKWYDGPTGCGTNGAALWTYSTPNAGESENSALWQPRLPDEALYDVYVNIPSCKSKKPATASARYLVRHRDGTQEIVIDQGKAAGQWVLLGRFPFRAGDSGSVELRDVTGDSMRTIWFDAVKWVRAP
;
A
#
# COMPACT_ATOMS: atom_id res chain seq x y z
N MET A 1 2.21 18.62 0.50
CA MET A 1 2.53 17.30 -0.09
C MET A 1 4.04 17.19 -0.24
N LYS A 2 4.68 16.28 0.51
CA LYS A 2 6.12 16.06 0.45
C LYS A 2 6.42 14.57 0.32
N TRP A 3 7.06 14.17 -0.76
CA TRP A 3 7.51 12.80 -1.01
C TRP A 3 9.02 12.70 -0.86
N TYR A 4 9.49 11.53 -0.46
CA TYR A 4 10.91 11.21 -0.42
C TYR A 4 11.16 9.93 -1.22
N ASP A 5 12.23 9.93 -2.00
CA ASP A 5 12.72 8.73 -2.65
C ASP A 5 13.37 7.79 -1.62
N GLY A 6 13.17 6.49 -1.82
CA GLY A 6 13.95 5.46 -1.18
C GLY A 6 15.40 5.46 -1.66
N PRO A 7 16.32 4.82 -0.92
CA PRO A 7 17.68 4.59 -1.41
C PRO A 7 17.68 3.85 -2.75
N THR A 8 18.65 4.18 -3.63
CA THR A 8 18.81 3.53 -4.94
C THR A 8 18.81 2.01 -4.81
N GLY A 9 18.00 1.33 -5.63
CA GLY A 9 17.89 -0.12 -5.64
C GLY A 9 16.94 -0.69 -4.58
N CYS A 10 16.30 0.16 -3.76
CA CYS A 10 15.26 -0.28 -2.86
C CYS A 10 13.89 -0.33 -3.55
N GLY A 11 13.07 -1.32 -3.21
CA GLY A 11 11.72 -1.49 -3.74
C GLY A 11 11.69 -2.18 -5.09
N THR A 12 10.48 -2.32 -5.62
CA THR A 12 10.23 -2.97 -6.90
C THR A 12 10.80 -2.10 -8.02
N ASN A 13 11.50 -2.72 -8.99
CA ASN A 13 12.23 -2.01 -10.05
C ASN A 13 13.27 -1.00 -9.53
N GLY A 14 13.73 -1.17 -8.29
CA GLY A 14 14.78 -0.34 -7.69
C GLY A 14 14.33 1.05 -7.24
N ALA A 15 13.02 1.30 -7.17
CA ALA A 15 12.45 2.52 -6.64
C ALA A 15 11.33 2.24 -5.64
N ALA A 16 11.24 3.06 -4.60
CA ALA A 16 10.11 3.16 -3.68
C ALA A 16 9.98 4.60 -3.20
N LEU A 17 8.77 5.02 -2.84
CA LEU A 17 8.51 6.32 -2.25
C LEU A 17 8.16 6.16 -0.78
N TRP A 18 8.41 7.20 0.01
CA TRP A 18 7.96 7.24 1.39
C TRP A 18 7.63 8.66 1.85
N THR A 19 6.89 8.74 2.95
CA THR A 19 6.65 9.98 3.71
C THR A 19 6.63 9.69 5.21
N TYR A 20 6.46 10.72 6.03
CA TYR A 20 6.24 10.57 7.47
C TYR A 20 4.76 10.36 7.76
N SER A 21 4.47 9.42 8.66
CA SER A 21 3.11 9.16 9.11
C SER A 21 2.60 10.24 10.05
N THR A 22 1.29 10.46 10.04
CA THR A 22 0.56 11.26 11.03
C THR A 22 -0.63 10.47 11.59
N PRO A 23 -0.97 10.61 12.88
CA PRO A 23 -2.21 10.08 13.43
C PRO A 23 -3.42 10.99 13.15
N ASN A 24 -3.19 12.23 12.70
CA ASN A 24 -4.24 13.21 12.44
C ASN A 24 -4.59 13.23 10.95
N ALA A 25 -5.81 12.78 10.62
CA ALA A 25 -6.28 12.79 9.23
C ALA A 25 -6.33 14.20 8.61
N GLY A 26 -6.48 15.26 9.42
CA GLY A 26 -6.45 16.65 8.94
C GLY A 26 -5.05 17.15 8.56
N GLU A 27 -4.00 16.42 8.93
CA GLU A 27 -2.60 16.69 8.57
C GLU A 27 -2.09 15.78 7.44
N SER A 28 -2.93 14.87 6.94
CA SER A 28 -2.58 13.99 5.83
C SER A 28 -2.33 14.80 4.57
N GLU A 29 -1.16 14.64 3.96
CA GLU A 29 -0.82 15.37 2.73
C GLU A 29 -0.56 14.44 1.54
N ASN A 30 -0.26 13.16 1.81
CA ASN A 30 0.23 12.24 0.80
C ASN A 30 -0.63 10.97 0.74
N SER A 31 -1.01 10.60 -0.49
CA SER A 31 -1.68 9.34 -0.79
C SER A 31 -1.18 8.75 -2.11
N ALA A 32 -1.26 7.43 -2.22
CA ALA A 32 -1.07 6.71 -3.47
C ALA A 32 -2.29 5.86 -3.78
N LEU A 33 -2.64 5.77 -5.06
CA LEU A 33 -3.75 4.98 -5.57
C LEU A 33 -3.21 4.04 -6.67
N TRP A 34 -3.27 2.74 -6.41
CA TRP A 34 -2.99 1.71 -7.41
C TRP A 34 -4.31 1.21 -7.99
N GLN A 35 -4.53 1.40 -9.29
CA GLN A 35 -5.80 1.14 -9.96
C GLN A 35 -5.55 0.42 -11.29
N PRO A 36 -5.49 -0.91 -11.32
CA PRO A 36 -5.25 -1.67 -12.54
C PRO A 36 -6.53 -1.72 -13.40
N ARG A 37 -6.36 -1.96 -14.70
CA ARG A 37 -7.45 -2.39 -15.57
C ARG A 37 -7.51 -3.92 -15.59
N LEU A 38 -8.45 -4.49 -14.82
CA LEU A 38 -8.62 -5.95 -14.70
C LEU A 38 -9.35 -6.53 -15.93
N PRO A 39 -8.93 -7.68 -16.45
CA PRO A 39 -9.48 -8.23 -17.70
C PRO A 39 -10.89 -8.82 -17.54
N ASP A 40 -11.19 -9.42 -16.39
CA ASP A 40 -12.45 -10.12 -16.13
C ASP A 40 -12.96 -9.91 -14.70
N GLU A 41 -14.28 -10.05 -14.51
CA GLU A 41 -14.89 -10.11 -13.19
C GLU A 41 -14.57 -11.46 -12.54
N ALA A 42 -13.82 -11.42 -11.44
CA ALA A 42 -13.33 -12.61 -10.75
C ALA A 42 -12.93 -12.29 -9.30
N LEU A 43 -12.58 -13.32 -8.54
CA LEU A 43 -11.84 -13.16 -7.29
C LEU A 43 -10.37 -12.91 -7.59
N TYR A 44 -9.77 -11.92 -6.91
CA TYR A 44 -8.34 -11.64 -7.00
C TYR A 44 -7.72 -11.64 -5.61
N ASP A 45 -6.58 -12.31 -5.48
CA ASP A 45 -5.64 -12.14 -4.38
C ASP A 45 -4.86 -10.84 -4.59
N VAL A 46 -4.99 -9.91 -3.65
CA VAL A 46 -4.36 -8.60 -3.71
C VAL A 46 -3.14 -8.59 -2.81
N TYR A 47 -1.97 -8.34 -3.39
CA TYR A 47 -0.70 -8.29 -2.66
C TYR A 47 -0.10 -6.89 -2.72
N VAL A 48 0.57 -6.49 -1.64
CA VAL A 48 1.40 -5.28 -1.57
C VAL A 48 2.85 -5.64 -1.33
N ASN A 49 3.78 -4.97 -2.01
CA ASN A 49 5.20 -5.09 -1.68
C ASN A 49 5.54 -4.10 -0.55
N ILE A 50 6.12 -4.62 0.52
CA ILE A 50 6.70 -3.78 1.57
C ILE A 50 8.22 -3.74 1.32
N PRO A 51 8.78 -2.61 0.88
CA PRO A 51 10.17 -2.57 0.49
C PRO A 51 11.09 -2.65 1.71
N SER A 52 12.23 -3.35 1.58
CA SER A 52 13.27 -3.40 2.62
C SER A 52 14.26 -2.24 2.42
N CYS A 53 13.84 -1.03 2.81
CA CYS A 53 14.66 0.18 2.66
C CYS A 53 15.34 0.60 3.96
N LYS A 54 16.61 0.99 3.88
CA LYS A 54 17.30 1.65 5.00
C LYS A 54 16.69 3.03 5.23
N SER A 55 16.36 3.34 6.48
CA SER A 55 15.80 4.64 6.89
C SER A 55 16.34 5.08 8.25
N LYS A 56 16.23 6.38 8.55
CA LYS A 56 16.61 6.94 9.86
C LYS A 56 15.53 6.74 10.94
N LYS A 57 14.31 6.42 10.53
CA LYS A 57 13.13 6.27 11.40
C LYS A 57 12.49 4.91 11.13
N PRO A 58 11.94 4.23 12.15
CA PRO A 58 11.27 2.96 11.94
C PRO A 58 10.06 3.12 11.01
N ALA A 59 9.73 2.04 10.29
CA ALA A 59 8.50 1.97 9.53
C ALA A 59 7.26 1.94 10.44
N THR A 60 6.15 2.48 9.96
CA THR A 60 4.87 2.43 10.66
C THR A 60 4.44 0.99 10.90
N ALA A 61 3.86 0.74 12.07
CA ALA A 61 3.28 -0.56 12.40
C ALA A 61 1.79 -0.64 12.00
N SER A 62 1.26 0.43 11.40
CA SER A 62 -0.17 0.63 11.24
C SER A 62 -0.53 1.30 9.90
N ALA A 63 0.13 0.88 8.82
CA ALA A 63 -0.21 1.32 7.47
C ALA A 63 -1.60 0.81 7.08
N ARG A 64 -2.53 1.72 6.74
CA ARG A 64 -3.94 1.41 6.44
C ARG A 64 -4.17 1.37 4.93
N TYR A 65 -4.27 0.17 4.37
CA TYR A 65 -4.59 -0.03 2.97
C TYR A 65 -6.09 -0.13 2.78
N LEU A 66 -6.66 0.73 1.94
CA LEU A 66 -8.08 0.70 1.57
C LEU A 66 -8.23 -0.04 0.24
N VAL A 67 -8.77 -1.25 0.28
CA VAL A 67 -9.04 -2.07 -0.90
C VAL A 67 -10.47 -1.80 -1.36
N ARG A 68 -10.63 -1.10 -2.48
CA ARG A 68 -11.93 -0.93 -3.14
C ARG A 68 -12.16 -2.09 -4.10
N HIS A 69 -13.20 -2.86 -3.85
CA HIS A 69 -13.60 -4.02 -4.65
C HIS A 69 -15.10 -3.91 -5.02
N ARG A 70 -15.65 -4.92 -5.69
CA ARG A 70 -17.04 -4.88 -6.23
C ARG A 70 -18.09 -4.62 -5.14
N ASP A 71 -17.89 -5.24 -3.98
CA ASP A 71 -18.87 -5.28 -2.89
C ASP A 71 -18.69 -4.16 -1.86
N GLY A 72 -17.67 -3.31 -2.02
CA GLY A 72 -17.40 -2.20 -1.12
C GLY A 72 -15.91 -1.88 -0.99
N THR A 73 -15.57 -1.22 0.11
CA THR A 73 -14.19 -0.91 0.48
C THR A 73 -13.86 -1.59 1.80
N GLN A 74 -12.72 -2.26 1.87
CA GLN A 74 -12.20 -2.87 3.09
C GLN A 74 -10.86 -2.25 3.49
N GLU A 75 -10.73 -1.86 4.77
CA GLU A 75 -9.46 -1.42 5.35
C GLU A 75 -8.68 -2.60 5.90
N ILE A 76 -7.40 -2.71 5.52
CA ILE A 76 -6.45 -3.70 6.01
C ILE A 76 -5.25 -2.98 6.61
N VAL A 77 -4.92 -3.29 7.87
CA VAL A 77 -3.80 -2.66 8.58
C VAL A 77 -2.59 -3.58 8.57
N ILE A 78 -1.45 -3.08 8.08
CA ILE A 78 -0.19 -3.83 7.99
C ILE A 78 0.90 -3.16 8.82
N ASP A 79 1.66 -3.99 9.53
CA ASP A 79 2.92 -3.61 10.17
C ASP A 79 4.05 -3.66 9.12
N GLN A 80 4.37 -2.52 8.52
CA GLN A 80 5.44 -2.44 7.51
C GLN A 80 6.82 -2.69 8.12
N GLY A 81 7.00 -2.46 9.42
CA GLY A 81 8.25 -2.75 10.12
C GLY A 81 8.55 -4.25 10.19
N LYS A 82 7.51 -5.07 10.40
CA LYS A 82 7.65 -6.55 10.44
C LYS A 82 7.63 -7.20 9.07
N ALA A 83 6.92 -6.61 8.11
CA ALA A 83 6.73 -7.19 6.79
C ALA A 83 7.78 -6.76 5.74
N ALA A 84 8.83 -6.03 6.15
CA ALA A 84 9.83 -5.51 5.22
C ALA A 84 10.48 -6.59 4.35
N GLY A 85 10.53 -6.35 3.04
CA GLY A 85 11.06 -7.27 2.04
C GLY A 85 10.07 -8.32 1.53
N GLN A 86 8.79 -8.23 1.89
CA GLN A 86 7.78 -9.24 1.57
C GLN A 86 6.69 -8.72 0.64
N TRP A 87 6.14 -9.63 -0.16
CA TRP A 87 4.82 -9.48 -0.76
C TRP A 87 3.77 -9.96 0.23
N VAL A 88 3.00 -9.03 0.80
CA VAL A 88 1.97 -9.32 1.80
C VAL A 88 0.62 -9.45 1.11
N LEU A 89 -0.10 -10.54 1.37
CA LEU A 89 -1.48 -10.70 0.94
C LEU A 89 -2.38 -9.81 1.82
N LEU A 90 -3.07 -8.85 1.20
CA LEU A 90 -4.12 -8.07 1.87
C LEU A 90 -5.41 -8.89 2.03
N GLY A 91 -5.70 -9.73 1.03
CA GLY A 91 -6.86 -10.61 1.03
C GLY A 91 -7.29 -11.01 -0.37
N ARG A 92 -8.38 -11.76 -0.44
CA ARG A 92 -9.06 -12.17 -1.66
C ARG A 92 -10.38 -11.44 -1.77
N PHE A 93 -10.58 -10.69 -2.85
CA PHE A 93 -11.78 -9.86 -3.02
C PHE A 93 -12.41 -10.04 -4.41
N PRO A 94 -13.73 -9.89 -4.54
CA PRO A 94 -14.40 -9.89 -5.83
C PRO A 94 -14.23 -8.54 -6.53
N PHE A 95 -13.72 -8.54 -7.76
CA PHE A 95 -13.56 -7.35 -8.58
C PHE A 95 -14.37 -7.46 -9.86
N ARG A 96 -14.83 -6.31 -10.40
CA ARG A 96 -15.39 -6.23 -11.76
C ARG A 96 -14.24 -6.13 -12.77
N ALA A 97 -14.50 -6.52 -14.01
CA ALA A 97 -13.64 -6.14 -15.13
C ALA A 97 -13.55 -4.61 -15.27
N GLY A 98 -12.44 -4.10 -15.81
CA GLY A 98 -12.19 -2.67 -15.96
C GLY A 98 -11.36 -2.09 -14.82
N ASP A 99 -11.52 -0.80 -14.56
CA ASP A 99 -10.68 0.01 -13.66
C ASP A 99 -11.37 0.41 -12.35
N SER A 100 -12.51 -0.20 -12.03
CA SER A 100 -13.28 0.19 -10.83
C SER A 100 -12.67 -0.26 -9.49
N GLY A 101 -11.71 -1.19 -9.52
CA GLY A 101 -11.00 -1.72 -8.35
C GLY A 101 -9.70 -0.98 -8.07
N SER A 102 -9.38 -0.75 -6.79
CA SER A 102 -8.15 -0.06 -6.40
C SER A 102 -7.65 -0.45 -5.02
N VAL A 103 -6.38 -0.14 -4.76
CA VAL A 103 -5.80 -0.06 -3.41
C VAL A 103 -5.33 1.38 -3.19
N GLU A 104 -5.76 1.99 -2.10
CA GLU A 104 -5.29 3.31 -1.65
C GLU A 104 -4.48 3.16 -0.37
N LEU A 105 -3.38 3.91 -0.26
CA LEU A 105 -2.62 4.10 0.97
C LEU A 105 -2.47 5.59 1.22
N ARG A 106 -2.69 6.02 2.47
CA ARG A 106 -2.45 7.39 2.94
C ARG A 106 -1.41 7.37 4.03
N ASP A 107 -0.79 8.52 4.28
CA ASP A 107 0.12 8.74 5.40
C ASP A 107 -0.56 8.82 6.79
N VAL A 108 -1.88 8.59 6.86
CA VAL A 108 -2.62 8.46 8.10
C VAL A 108 -2.43 7.08 8.72
N THR A 109 -1.84 7.03 9.90
CA THR A 109 -1.58 5.77 10.64
C THR A 109 -1.97 5.89 12.11
N GLY A 110 -1.68 4.89 12.94
CA GLY A 110 -1.79 4.99 14.41
C GLY A 110 -0.57 5.63 15.07
N ASP A 111 0.47 5.98 14.31
CA ASP A 111 1.71 6.55 14.79
C ASP A 111 2.09 7.86 14.08
N SER A 112 2.98 8.63 14.72
CA SER A 112 3.48 9.91 14.22
C SER A 112 4.96 9.82 13.90
N MET A 113 5.39 10.47 12.82
CA MET A 113 6.79 10.65 12.44
C MET A 113 7.56 9.32 12.25
N ARG A 114 6.85 8.25 11.88
CA ARG A 114 7.44 7.01 11.34
C ARG A 114 7.46 7.07 9.83
N THR A 115 8.29 6.25 9.18
CA THR A 115 8.25 6.16 7.72
C THR A 115 7.08 5.30 7.29
N ILE A 116 6.32 5.73 6.30
CA ILE A 116 5.36 4.89 5.58
C ILE A 116 5.81 4.77 4.13
N TRP A 117 5.90 3.53 3.65
CA TRP A 117 6.48 3.18 2.35
C TRP A 117 5.41 2.82 1.33
N PHE A 118 5.67 3.21 0.09
CA PHE A 118 4.81 3.04 -1.08
C PHE A 118 5.66 2.45 -2.20
N ASP A 119 5.29 1.27 -2.68
CA ASP A 119 6.03 0.57 -3.73
C ASP A 119 5.09 0.02 -4.80
N ALA A 120 4.70 -1.26 -4.70
CA ALA A 120 3.95 -1.95 -5.73
C ALA A 120 2.78 -2.75 -5.17
N VAL A 121 1.76 -2.93 -6.02
CA VAL A 121 0.58 -3.76 -5.73
C VAL A 121 0.36 -4.70 -6.89
N LYS A 122 -0.03 -5.93 -6.58
CA LYS A 122 -0.29 -7.00 -7.54
C LYS A 122 -1.68 -7.58 -7.31
N TRP A 123 -2.44 -7.75 -8.38
CA TRP A 123 -3.68 -8.51 -8.41
C TRP A 123 -3.39 -9.84 -9.11
N VAL A 124 -3.63 -10.95 -8.40
CA VAL A 124 -3.51 -12.30 -8.97
C VAL A 124 -4.91 -12.88 -9.02
N ARG A 125 -5.36 -13.24 -10.22
CA ARG A 125 -6.64 -13.93 -10.37
C ARG A 125 -6.61 -15.23 -9.57
N ALA A 126 -7.58 -15.41 -8.69
CA ALA A 126 -7.71 -16.63 -7.91
C ALA A 126 -8.10 -17.82 -8.83
N PRO A 127 -7.80 -19.06 -8.40
CA PRO A 127 -8.22 -20.27 -9.11
C PRO A 127 -9.73 -20.35 -9.33
#